data_AF-A0ABD0N378-F1
#
_entry.id   AF-A0ABD0N378-F1
#
_cell.length_a   1.000
_cell.length_b   1.000
_cell.length_c   1.000
_cell.angle_alpha   90.00
_cell.angle_beta   90.00
_cell.angle_gamma   90.00
#
_symmetry.space_group_name_H-M   'P 1'
#
loop_
_entity.id
_entity.type
_entity.pdbx_description
1 polymer ?
#
loop_
_entity_poly.entity_id
_entity_poly.type
_entity_poly.pdbx_seq_one_letter_code
_entity_poly.pdbx_strand_id
1 'polypeptide(L)'
;NNNKFLSDFGIRNGSRLQADDFLQDYTLLVNVIHSEELEKDVEFEVVGDAPDKAPAPSAPEEGKNIANGNKDSAQPSTSSK
;
A
#
# COMPACT_ATOMS: atom_id res chain seq x y z
N ASN A 1 -11.26 8.52 -5.53
CA ASN A 1 -10.38 9.49 -6.21
C ASN A 1 -9.89 9.00 -7.58
N ASN A 2 -10.37 7.86 -8.07
CA ASN A 2 -9.74 7.07 -9.13
C ASN A 2 -9.74 7.72 -10.52
N ASN A 3 -10.68 8.61 -10.81
CA ASN A 3 -10.83 9.26 -12.12
C ASN A 3 -10.39 10.74 -12.11
N LYS A 4 -9.63 11.16 -11.10
CA LYS A 4 -9.13 12.54 -10.94
C LYS A 4 -7.64 12.60 -11.24
N PHE A 5 -7.16 13.75 -11.69
CA PHE A 5 -5.74 13.95 -11.92
C PHE A 5 -5.00 14.21 -10.60
N LEU A 6 -3.71 13.88 -10.57
CA LEU A 6 -2.86 14.15 -9.40
C LEU A 6 -2.82 15.66 -9.07
N SER A 7 -2.82 16.51 -10.10
CA SER A 7 -2.86 17.97 -9.97
C SER A 7 -4.10 18.47 -9.21
N ASP A 8 -5.23 17.77 -9.30
CA ASP A 8 -6.48 18.14 -8.60
C ASP A 8 -6.33 18.04 -7.07
N PHE A 9 -5.32 17.30 -6.60
CA PHE A 9 -4.97 17.15 -5.19
C PHE A 9 -3.78 18.03 -4.77
N GLY A 10 -3.30 18.92 -5.65
CA GLY A 10 -2.13 19.76 -5.39
C GLY A 10 -0.80 19.01 -5.45
N ILE A 11 -0.78 17.79 -6.01
CA ILE A 11 0.45 17.05 -6.28
C ILE A 11 1.13 17.72 -7.47
N ARG A 12 2.39 18.11 -7.26
CA ARG A 12 3.21 18.87 -8.20
C ARG A 12 4.65 18.35 -8.17
N ASN A 13 5.50 18.93 -9.01
CA ASN A 13 6.93 18.63 -8.96
C ASN A 13 7.50 18.80 -7.53
N GLY A 14 8.21 17.79 -7.04
CA GLY A 14 8.78 17.75 -5.70
C GLY A 14 7.82 17.31 -4.60
N SER A 15 6.55 17.00 -4.91
CA SER A 15 5.64 16.38 -3.95
C SER A 15 6.19 15.03 -3.47
N ARG A 16 5.90 14.69 -2.21
CA ARG A 16 6.28 13.40 -1.59
C ARG A 16 5.03 12.65 -1.16
N LEU A 17 4.90 11.41 -1.61
CA LEU A 17 3.77 10.54 -1.32
C LEU A 17 4.25 9.38 -0.44
N GLN A 18 3.60 9.16 0.69
CA GLN A 18 3.83 7.97 1.51
C GLN A 18 2.84 6.88 1.07
N ALA A 19 3.38 5.73 0.69
CA ALA A 19 2.63 4.54 0.34
C ALA A 19 2.89 3.46 1.40
N ASP A 20 1.85 3.08 2.12
CA ASP A 20 1.92 2.08 3.19
C ASP A 20 1.26 0.77 2.73
N ASP A 21 1.99 -0.34 2.83
CA ASP A 21 1.45 -1.70 2.75
C ASP A 21 1.47 -2.32 4.15
N PHE A 22 0.30 -2.38 4.78
CA PHE A 22 0.14 -2.91 6.13
C PHE A 22 0.33 -4.43 6.23
N LEU A 23 0.14 -5.18 5.14
CA LEU A 23 0.33 -6.64 5.18
C LEU A 23 1.82 -6.99 5.17
N GLN A 24 2.62 -6.17 4.49
CA GLN A 24 4.07 -6.36 4.38
C GLN A 24 4.87 -5.57 5.42
N ASP A 25 4.19 -4.79 6.28
CA ASP A 25 4.82 -3.84 7.22
C ASP A 25 5.86 -2.96 6.50
N TYR A 26 5.46 -2.40 5.36
CA TYR A 26 6.37 -1.69 4.47
C TYR A 26 5.82 -0.31 4.10
N THR A 27 6.64 0.72 4.36
CA THR A 27 6.36 2.10 3.98
C THR A 27 7.37 2.55 2.91
N LEU A 28 6.86 3.03 1.78
CA LEU A 28 7.63 3.62 0.71
C LEU A 28 7.34 5.12 0.58
N LEU A 29 8.40 5.94 0.59
CA LEU A 29 8.30 7.36 0.28
C LEU A 29 8.62 7.59 -1.21
N VAL A 30 7.61 7.97 -1.98
CA VAL A 30 7.72 8.25 -3.42
C VAL A 30 7.90 9.76 -3.63
N ASN A 31 9.02 10.14 -4.26
CA ASN A 31 9.23 11.51 -4.71
C ASN A 31 8.68 11.68 -6.13
N VAL A 32 7.86 12.69 -6.37
CA VAL A 32 7.25 12.97 -7.68
C VAL A 32 8.09 13.99 -8.43
N ILE A 33 8.59 13.62 -9.60
CA ILE A 33 9.22 14.53 -10.55
C ILE A 33 8.26 14.68 -11.73
N HIS A 34 7.91 15.92 -12.06
CA HIS A 34 7.06 16.18 -13.21
C HIS A 34 7.91 16.27 -14.48
N SER A 35 7.54 15.53 -15.51
CA SER A 35 8.11 15.60 -16.86
C SER A 35 6.99 15.58 -17.90
N GLU A 36 7.10 16.42 -18.93
CA GLU A 36 6.28 16.35 -20.16
C GLU A 36 7.03 15.63 -21.29
N GLU A 37 8.32 15.33 -21.08
CA GLU A 37 9.18 14.63 -22.03
C GLU A 37 9.33 13.17 -21.57
N LEU A 38 8.42 12.32 -22.04
CA LEU A 38 8.46 10.87 -21.88
C LEU A 38 8.37 10.21 -23.25
N GLU A 39 8.88 8.98 -23.37
CA GLU A 39 8.69 8.19 -24.57
C GLU A 39 7.19 7.98 -24.85
N LYS A 40 6.84 7.79 -26.12
CA LYS A 40 5.44 7.60 -26.50
C LYS A 40 4.86 6.37 -25.78
N ASP A 41 3.66 6.53 -25.23
CA ASP A 41 2.93 5.49 -24.49
C ASP A 41 3.59 5.10 -23.13
N VAL A 42 4.55 5.89 -22.64
CA VAL A 42 5.11 5.77 -21.27
C VAL A 42 4.46 6.79 -20.35
N GLU A 43 3.88 6.32 -19.24
CA GLU A 43 3.18 7.17 -18.28
C GLU A 43 4.09 7.65 -17.13
N PHE A 44 5.10 6.85 -16.75
CA PHE A 44 6.04 7.18 -15.68
C PHE A 44 7.35 6.42 -15.82
N GLU A 45 8.37 6.92 -15.15
CA GLU A 45 9.67 6.27 -14.99
C GLU A 45 10.08 6.24 -13.51
N VAL A 46 10.85 5.24 -13.11
CA VAL A 46 11.45 5.17 -11.78
C VAL A 46 12.90 5.62 -11.90
N VAL A 47 13.25 6.68 -11.19
CA VAL A 47 14.61 7.22 -11.19
C VAL A 47 15.47 6.49 -10.16
N GLY A 48 16.61 5.99 -10.61
CA GLY A 48 17.55 5.22 -9.79
C GLY A 48 17.18 3.75 -9.66
N ASP A 49 17.93 3.03 -8.83
CA ASP A 49 17.67 1.62 -8.60
C ASP A 49 16.45 1.45 -7.69
N ALA A 50 15.45 0.74 -8.20
CA ALA A 50 14.37 0.25 -7.35
C ALA A 50 14.96 -0.71 -6.31
N PRO A 51 14.56 -0.63 -5.03
CA PRO A 51 15.05 -1.57 -4.03
C PRO A 51 14.72 -3.01 -4.47
N ASP A 52 15.73 -3.89 -4.48
CA ASP A 52 15.67 -5.26 -5.02
C ASP A 52 14.54 -6.12 -4.41
N LYS A 53 14.11 -5.79 -3.19
CA LYS A 53 13.03 -6.48 -2.50
C LYS A 53 12.46 -5.61 -1.39
N ALA A 54 11.14 -5.63 -1.22
CA ALA A 54 10.55 -5.21 0.05
C ALA A 54 11.24 -6.02 1.19
N PRO A 55 11.53 -5.40 2.35
CA PRO A 55 12.00 -6.13 3.52
C PRO A 55 11.12 -7.35 3.73
N ALA A 56 11.71 -8.51 4.03
CA ALA A 56 10.91 -9.65 4.43
C ALA A 56 10.06 -9.19 5.62
N PRO A 57 8.73 -9.45 5.63
CA PRO A 57 7.92 -9.12 6.78
C PRO A 57 8.62 -9.71 8.00
N SER A 58 8.78 -8.88 9.03
CA SER A 58 9.30 -9.31 10.32
C SER A 58 8.54 -10.59 10.68
N ALA A 59 9.28 -11.70 10.85
CA ALA A 59 8.67 -12.98 11.16
C ALA A 59 7.70 -12.75 12.32
N PRO A 60 6.44 -13.21 12.24
CA PRO A 60 5.53 -13.09 13.37
C PRO A 60 6.27 -13.65 14.57
N GLU A 61 6.41 -12.85 15.64
CA GLU A 61 7.03 -13.34 16.87
C GLU A 61 6.30 -14.63 17.27
N GLU A 62 6.97 -15.76 17.12
CA GLU A 62 6.52 -17.02 17.68
C GLU A 62 6.54 -16.86 19.20
N GLY A 63 5.41 -16.47 19.78
CA GLY A 63 5.24 -16.56 21.23
C GLY A 63 4.51 -15.39 21.88
N LYS A 64 3.20 -15.29 21.65
CA LYS A 64 2.23 -15.30 22.74
C LYS A 64 0.84 -15.55 22.16
N ASN A 65 0.43 -16.82 22.19
CA ASN A 65 -0.96 -17.20 22.17
C ASN A 65 -1.67 -16.48 23.34
N ILE A 66 -2.23 -15.30 23.11
CA ILE A 66 -3.32 -14.80 23.95
C ILE A 66 -4.57 -15.41 23.36
N ALA A 67 -4.94 -16.58 23.88
CA ALA A 67 -6.28 -17.12 23.72
C ALA A 67 -7.25 -16.13 24.37
N ASN A 68 -7.75 -15.17 23.58
CA ASN A 68 -8.85 -14.32 24.00
C ASN A 68 -10.12 -15.17 23.88
N GLY A 69 -10.40 -15.93 24.93
CA GLY A 69 -11.60 -16.75 25.05
C GLY A 69 -12.84 -15.87 25.02
N ASN A 70 -13.36 -15.62 23.82
CA ASN A 70 -14.75 -15.21 23.66
C ASN A 70 -15.57 -16.48 23.36
N LYS A 71 -16.11 -17.08 24.43
CA LYS A 71 -17.26 -17.99 24.28
C LYS A 71 -18.47 -17.11 23.95
N ASP A 72 -18.58 -16.66 22.71
CA ASP A 72 -19.83 -16.11 22.21
C ASP A 72 -20.35 -17.06 21.15
N SER A 73 -21.30 -17.87 21.58
CA SER A 73 -22.03 -18.84 20.77
C SER A 73 -22.98 -18.10 19.83
N ALA A 74 -22.43 -17.46 18.81
CA ALA A 74 -23.22 -16.95 17.70
C ALA A 74 -23.47 -18.09 16.70
N GLN A 75 -24.63 -18.73 16.80
CA GLN A 75 -25.15 -19.64 15.78
C GLN A 75 -25.43 -18.84 14.49
N PRO A 76 -24.87 -19.22 13.32
CA PRO A 76 -25.33 -18.67 12.06
C PRO A 76 -26.65 -19.35 11.66
N SER A 77 -27.76 -18.59 11.69
CA SER A 77 -29.00 -19.00 11.03
C SER A 77 -28.87 -18.78 9.53
N THR A 78 -28.65 -19.83 8.76
CA THR A 78 -28.83 -19.80 7.30
C THR A 78 -30.30 -20.07 7.00
N SER A 79 -31.05 -19.04 6.56
CA SER A 79 -32.36 -19.26 5.94
C SER A 79 -32.13 -19.78 4.53
N SER A 80 -32.39 -21.07 4.32
CA SER A 80 -32.59 -21.64 2.99
C SER A 80 -34.02 -21.33 2.54
N LYS A 81 -34.13 -20.59 1.43
CA LYS A 81 -35.24 -20.38 0.49
C LYS A 81 -36.70 -20.48 0.98
#